data_AF-A0A317JM97-F1
#
_entry.id   AF-A0A317JM97-F1
#
_cell.length_a   1.000
_cell.length_b   1.000
_cell.length_c   1.000
_cell.angle_alpha   90.00
_cell.angle_beta   90.00
_cell.angle_gamma   90.00
#
_symmetry.space_group_name_H-M   'P 1'
#
loop_
_entity.id
_entity.type
_entity.pdbx_description
1 polymer ?
#
loop_
_entity_poly.entity_id
_entity_poly.type
_entity_poly.pdbx_seq_one_letter_code
_entity_poly.pdbx_strand_id
1 'polypeptide(L)'
;MVVTVIAIVAVIAVLMAIRPRSHRQDMTAMNGPANGLSLSLAQNPDQGPERSAPRSPAQSKQDSANAQVGAFTISAPVAASPPTLTEQPIQGEDDFRRRFPGEWSFLKDDRGRIRTIAGGPMRVQASDTTKIPGIVSLLAPLLDLVPEQVLSRGVRANGITEASQTFELDQVVDGYEVFGGILRIHARIGDGAVYIVDNLTQPVGDYNRQVSVTAADSENILRQKYPEASQIKMIRGPVLWTGSQTQLAWIFNVSFNLPRFHTAQVLVGASNGDILSELPATTE
;
A
#
# COMPACT_ATOMS: atom_id res chain seq x y z
N MET A 1 39.23 18.00 -2.10
CA MET A 1 38.19 17.62 -3.07
C MET A 1 36.88 17.55 -2.32
N VAL A 2 35.99 18.48 -2.60
CA VAL A 2 34.68 18.63 -1.97
C VAL A 2 33.66 18.56 -3.09
N VAL A 3 32.97 17.43 -3.26
CA VAL A 3 31.60 17.30 -3.80
C VAL A 3 31.15 15.89 -3.43
N THR A 4 30.01 15.76 -2.74
CA THR A 4 28.93 14.74 -2.90
C THR A 4 28.16 14.62 -1.57
N VAL A 5 27.38 15.64 -1.20
CA VAL A 5 26.43 15.58 -0.07
C VAL A 5 25.02 16.06 -0.49
N ILE A 6 24.80 16.39 -1.77
CA ILE A 6 23.58 17.13 -2.18
C ILE A 6 22.42 16.23 -2.65
N ALA A 7 22.61 14.91 -2.84
CA ALA A 7 21.56 14.07 -3.42
C ALA A 7 20.49 13.56 -2.43
N ILE A 8 20.75 13.54 -1.12
CA ILE A 8 19.83 12.89 -0.14
C ILE A 8 18.76 13.86 0.41
N VAL A 9 18.97 15.17 0.31
CA VAL A 9 18.03 16.16 0.89
C VAL A 9 16.77 16.36 0.04
N ALA A 10 16.79 16.03 -1.25
CA ALA A 10 15.67 16.30 -2.15
C ALA A 10 14.46 15.35 -1.95
N VAL A 11 14.67 14.15 -1.43
CA VAL A 11 13.58 13.14 -1.30
C VAL A 11 12.67 13.41 -0.08
N ILE A 12 13.18 14.09 0.95
CA ILE A 12 12.41 14.40 2.17
C ILE A 12 11.48 15.60 1.98
N ALA A 13 11.83 16.56 1.12
CA ALA A 13 11.04 17.77 0.92
C ALA A 13 9.68 17.53 0.22
N VAL A 14 9.57 16.48 -0.59
CA VAL A 14 8.32 16.18 -1.33
C VAL A 14 7.26 15.52 -0.44
N LEU A 15 7.65 14.85 0.66
CA LEU A 15 6.72 14.22 1.60
C LEU A 15 6.11 15.18 2.63
N MET A 16 6.63 16.41 2.81
CA MET A 16 6.08 17.37 3.78
C MET A 16 5.03 18.32 3.20
N ALA A 17 4.77 18.30 1.89
CA ALA A 17 3.88 19.26 1.24
C ALA A 17 2.38 18.87 1.24
N ILE A 18 2.01 17.69 1.77
CA ILE A 18 0.60 17.26 1.85
C ILE A 18 0.15 17.25 3.32
N ARG A 19 -0.07 18.43 3.88
CA ARG A 19 -0.90 18.60 5.08
C ARG A 19 -2.24 19.23 4.68
N PRO A 20 -3.39 18.61 5.00
CA PRO A 20 -4.68 19.27 4.85
C PRO A 20 -4.80 20.39 5.90
N ARG A 21 -5.13 21.61 5.45
CA ARG A 21 -5.50 22.74 6.32
C ARG A 21 -6.87 22.44 6.95
N SER A 22 -6.91 22.04 8.21
CA SER A 22 -8.15 22.12 9.01
C SER A 22 -8.38 23.57 9.45
N HIS A 23 -9.44 24.19 8.94
CA HIS A 23 -9.97 25.45 9.46
C HIS A 23 -10.37 25.28 10.94
N ARG A 24 -9.74 26.05 11.81
CA ARG A 24 -10.13 26.22 13.21
C ARG A 24 -10.89 27.54 13.29
N GLN A 25 -12.21 27.48 13.48
CA GLN A 25 -12.98 28.61 13.97
C GLN A 25 -12.97 28.54 15.50
N ASP A 26 -12.38 29.55 16.12
CA ASP A 26 -12.52 29.85 17.54
C ASP A 26 -13.95 30.32 17.83
N MET A 27 -14.60 29.72 18.83
CA MET A 27 -15.54 30.43 19.68
C MET A 27 -15.31 30.01 21.14
N THR A 28 -14.98 31.02 21.93
CA THR A 28 -14.75 31.02 23.37
C THR A 28 -16.00 30.69 24.18
N ALA A 29 -15.76 30.06 25.33
CA ALA A 29 -16.69 29.57 26.34
C ALA A 29 -17.55 30.63 27.05
N MET A 30 -18.70 30.21 27.63
CA MET A 30 -19.07 30.51 29.03
C MET A 30 -20.29 29.72 29.54
N ASN A 31 -20.15 29.24 30.78
CA ASN A 31 -21.14 28.97 31.85
C ASN A 31 -22.05 27.71 31.81
N GLY A 32 -21.85 26.80 32.79
CA GLY A 32 -22.76 25.69 33.17
C GLY A 32 -23.80 26.11 34.23
N PRO A 33 -24.27 25.25 35.16
CA PRO A 33 -24.45 23.79 35.16
C PRO A 33 -25.92 23.36 35.46
N ALA A 34 -26.20 22.04 35.50
CA ALA A 34 -27.09 21.32 36.45
C ALA A 34 -28.04 20.26 35.85
N ASN A 35 -27.94 19.07 36.45
CA ASN A 35 -28.98 18.12 36.88
C ASN A 35 -30.00 17.52 35.91
N GLY A 36 -30.00 16.17 35.90
CA GLY A 36 -31.20 15.42 36.25
C GLY A 36 -31.64 14.32 35.27
N LEU A 37 -31.57 13.06 35.75
CA LEU A 37 -32.59 11.98 35.62
C LEU A 37 -32.91 11.48 34.19
N SER A 38 -33.21 10.22 33.87
CA SER A 38 -33.34 8.96 34.59
C SER A 38 -33.46 7.81 33.56
N LEU A 39 -33.26 6.61 34.07
CA LEU A 39 -33.40 5.27 33.49
C LEU A 39 -34.79 4.93 32.83
N SER A 40 -34.69 4.16 31.75
CA SER A 40 -35.35 2.84 31.50
C SER A 40 -36.76 2.66 30.91
N LEU A 41 -36.77 1.73 29.94
CA LEU A 41 -37.71 0.60 29.65
C LEU A 41 -39.02 0.80 28.88
N ALA A 42 -38.98 0.31 27.63
CA ALA A 42 -39.80 -0.76 27.01
C ALA A 42 -41.35 -0.75 27.10
N GLN A 43 -42.03 -0.83 25.94
CA GLN A 43 -42.80 -2.01 25.45
C GLN A 43 -43.76 -1.66 24.28
N ASN A 44 -43.75 -2.51 23.25
CA ASN A 44 -44.78 -2.71 22.20
C ASN A 44 -45.95 -3.55 22.81
N PRO A 45 -47.15 -3.80 22.20
CA PRO A 45 -47.38 -4.09 20.77
C PRO A 45 -48.77 -3.77 20.13
N ASP A 46 -48.82 -3.99 18.80
CA ASP A 46 -49.90 -4.52 17.93
C ASP A 46 -51.25 -3.79 17.70
N GLN A 47 -51.58 -3.54 16.42
CA GLN A 47 -52.70 -4.14 15.64
C GLN A 47 -52.95 -3.36 14.32
N GLY A 48 -53.06 -4.08 13.19
CA GLY A 48 -53.71 -3.60 11.93
C GLY A 48 -55.19 -4.01 11.89
N PRO A 49 -55.87 -4.14 10.71
CA PRO A 49 -55.53 -3.76 9.33
C PRO A 49 -56.71 -3.01 8.61
N GLU A 50 -56.52 -2.39 7.42
CA GLU A 50 -57.59 -2.32 6.39
C GLU A 50 -57.14 -1.84 5.00
N ARG A 51 -57.93 -2.28 3.99
CA ARG A 51 -57.73 -2.25 2.54
C ARG A 51 -58.05 -0.89 1.91
N SER A 52 -57.50 -0.61 0.72
CA SER A 52 -58.25 -0.34 -0.54
C SER A 52 -57.38 0.32 -1.62
N ALA A 53 -57.41 -0.23 -2.84
CA ALA A 53 -57.14 0.49 -4.09
C ALA A 53 -58.47 1.00 -4.67
N PRO A 54 -58.48 2.05 -5.51
CA PRO A 54 -58.81 1.78 -6.92
C PRO A 54 -58.22 2.73 -7.99
N ARG A 55 -58.05 2.14 -9.19
CA ARG A 55 -58.35 2.62 -10.56
C ARG A 55 -57.83 3.97 -11.10
N SER A 56 -57.07 3.87 -12.19
CA SER A 56 -56.95 4.88 -13.27
C SER A 56 -58.30 5.13 -13.98
N PRO A 57 -58.45 6.27 -14.67
CA PRO A 57 -58.49 6.19 -16.14
C PRO A 57 -57.90 7.38 -16.92
N ALA A 58 -57.74 7.14 -18.23
CA ALA A 58 -57.90 8.06 -19.38
C ALA A 58 -56.64 8.53 -20.13
N GLN A 59 -56.55 8.01 -21.36
CA GLN A 59 -55.78 8.48 -22.50
C GLN A 59 -56.26 9.85 -23.01
N SER A 60 -55.34 10.62 -23.59
CA SER A 60 -55.63 11.46 -24.76
C SER A 60 -54.45 11.50 -25.74
N LYS A 61 -54.83 11.33 -27.00
CA LYS A 61 -54.10 11.31 -28.29
C LYS A 61 -53.40 12.66 -28.57
N GLN A 62 -52.15 12.67 -29.06
CA GLN A 62 -51.71 12.68 -30.47
C GLN A 62 -51.52 14.12 -31.00
N ASP A 63 -50.27 14.49 -31.36
CA ASP A 63 -49.95 15.02 -32.69
C ASP A 63 -48.45 15.21 -32.91
N SER A 64 -48.02 14.80 -34.10
CA SER A 64 -46.65 14.80 -34.61
C SER A 64 -46.22 16.18 -35.11
N ALA A 65 -44.98 16.57 -34.84
CA ALA A 65 -44.25 17.54 -35.66
C ALA A 65 -42.79 17.11 -35.80
N ASN A 66 -42.42 16.92 -37.06
CA ASN A 66 -41.15 16.43 -37.55
C ASN A 66 -40.06 17.52 -37.40
N ALA A 67 -38.97 17.23 -36.71
CA ALA A 67 -37.74 18.00 -36.78
C ALA A 67 -36.54 17.03 -36.78
N GLN A 68 -36.10 16.67 -37.98
CA GLN A 68 -34.77 16.09 -38.20
C GLN A 68 -33.73 17.12 -37.76
N VAL A 69 -33.11 16.88 -36.61
CA VAL A 69 -31.82 17.46 -36.25
C VAL A 69 -30.86 16.28 -36.12
N GLY A 70 -29.83 16.28 -36.95
CA GLY A 70 -28.88 15.18 -37.10
C GLY A 70 -28.33 14.70 -35.77
N ALA A 71 -28.66 13.47 -35.41
CA ALA A 71 -28.00 12.76 -34.33
C ALA A 71 -26.57 12.48 -34.77
N PHE A 72 -25.62 13.33 -34.34
CA PHE A 72 -24.24 12.90 -34.21
C PHE A 72 -24.21 11.81 -33.14
N THR A 73 -24.34 10.56 -33.56
CA THR A 73 -23.97 9.43 -32.73
C THR A 73 -22.45 9.47 -32.62
N ILE A 74 -21.94 10.13 -31.59
CA ILE A 74 -20.58 9.85 -31.12
C ILE A 74 -20.67 8.41 -30.62
N SER A 75 -20.25 7.45 -31.45
CA SER A 75 -19.96 6.10 -30.98
C SER A 75 -18.95 6.26 -29.87
N ALA A 76 -19.41 6.18 -28.62
CA ALA A 76 -18.52 6.00 -27.49
C ALA A 76 -17.64 4.79 -27.83
N PRO A 77 -16.30 4.86 -27.63
CA PRO A 77 -15.47 3.68 -27.80
C PRO A 77 -16.08 2.58 -26.95
N VAL A 78 -16.44 1.47 -27.61
CA VAL A 78 -16.91 0.26 -26.92
C VAL A 78 -15.89 0.00 -25.84
N ALA A 79 -16.32 0.06 -24.58
CA ALA A 79 -15.47 -0.27 -23.46
C ALA A 79 -14.96 -1.69 -23.72
N ALA A 80 -13.70 -1.81 -24.10
CA ALA A 80 -13.05 -3.10 -24.25
C ALA A 80 -13.33 -3.86 -22.95
N SER A 81 -13.86 -5.08 -23.08
CA SER A 81 -14.07 -5.95 -21.93
C SER A 81 -12.76 -6.00 -21.16
N PRO A 82 -12.78 -5.86 -19.83
CA PRO A 82 -11.56 -5.91 -19.03
C PRO A 82 -10.80 -7.20 -19.38
N PRO A 83 -9.50 -7.13 -19.70
CA PRO A 83 -8.72 -8.32 -20.00
C PRO A 83 -8.84 -9.27 -18.80
N THR A 84 -9.24 -10.50 -19.08
CA THR A 84 -9.38 -11.53 -18.06
C THR A 84 -8.00 -11.87 -17.52
N LEU A 85 -7.86 -12.06 -16.20
CA LEU A 85 -6.60 -12.45 -15.53
C LEU A 85 -6.00 -13.79 -16.01
N THR A 86 -6.62 -14.44 -17.00
CA THR A 86 -6.15 -15.65 -17.69
C THR A 86 -5.27 -15.36 -18.91
N GLU A 87 -4.96 -14.10 -19.19
CA GLU A 87 -4.07 -13.72 -20.29
C GLU A 87 -2.60 -14.07 -20.03
N GLN A 88 -1.84 -14.25 -21.11
CA GLN A 88 -0.39 -14.48 -21.03
C GLN A 88 0.31 -13.33 -20.26
N PRO A 89 1.38 -13.62 -19.50
CA PRO A 89 2.14 -12.59 -18.79
C PRO A 89 2.62 -11.45 -19.71
N ILE A 90 2.65 -10.23 -19.19
CA ILE A 90 3.05 -9.03 -19.93
C ILE A 90 4.58 -8.98 -20.01
N GLN A 91 5.10 -8.95 -21.24
CA GLN A 91 6.53 -9.11 -21.50
C GLN A 91 7.32 -7.79 -21.52
N GLY A 92 6.64 -6.64 -21.52
CA GLY A 92 7.30 -5.34 -21.62
C GLY A 92 6.32 -4.17 -21.66
N GLU A 93 6.86 -2.94 -21.63
CA GLU A 93 6.05 -1.70 -21.57
C GLU A 93 5.14 -1.53 -22.78
N ASP A 94 5.60 -1.88 -23.99
CA ASP A 94 4.79 -1.78 -25.21
C ASP A 94 3.60 -2.76 -25.20
N ASP A 95 3.84 -4.00 -24.74
CA ASP A 95 2.76 -4.97 -24.53
C ASP A 95 1.78 -4.48 -23.47
N PHE A 96 2.29 -3.92 -22.37
CA PHE A 96 1.46 -3.32 -21.33
C PHE A 96 0.55 -2.22 -21.89
N ARG A 97 1.11 -1.23 -22.62
CA ARG A 97 0.35 -0.11 -23.19
C ARG A 97 -0.67 -0.57 -24.23
N ARG A 98 -0.36 -1.63 -24.98
CA ARG A 98 -1.29 -2.23 -25.95
C ARG A 98 -2.50 -2.87 -25.26
N ARG A 99 -2.30 -3.56 -24.14
CA ARG A 99 -3.38 -4.22 -23.39
C ARG A 99 -4.16 -3.26 -22.49
N PHE A 100 -3.47 -2.27 -21.95
CA PHE A 100 -4.03 -1.24 -21.10
C PHE A 100 -3.81 0.13 -21.75
N PRO A 101 -4.65 0.52 -22.71
CA PRO A 101 -4.51 1.82 -23.37
C PRO A 101 -4.71 2.96 -22.36
N GLY A 102 -3.80 3.92 -22.37
CA GLY A 102 -3.83 5.09 -21.50
C GLY A 102 -2.46 5.74 -21.32
N GLU A 103 -2.47 6.88 -20.62
CA GLU A 103 -1.26 7.58 -20.21
C GLU A 103 -0.63 6.86 -19.02
N TRP A 104 0.41 6.07 -19.30
CA TRP A 104 1.17 5.33 -18.29
C TRP A 104 2.59 5.88 -18.14
N SER A 105 3.05 5.93 -16.89
CA SER A 105 4.41 6.25 -16.50
C SER A 105 5.06 5.03 -15.87
N PHE A 106 6.28 4.72 -16.31
CA PHE A 106 7.11 3.66 -15.77
C PHE A 106 8.36 4.29 -15.14
N LEU A 107 8.35 4.42 -13.83
CA LEU A 107 9.51 4.92 -13.08
C LEU A 107 10.46 3.76 -12.83
N LYS A 108 11.72 3.92 -13.24
CA LYS A 108 12.77 2.91 -13.11
C LYS A 108 13.77 3.29 -12.02
N ASP A 109 14.40 2.29 -11.42
CA ASP A 109 15.59 2.51 -10.60
C ASP A 109 16.85 2.74 -11.44
N ASP A 110 17.96 3.00 -10.76
CA ASP A 110 19.28 3.20 -11.39
C ASP A 110 19.78 1.96 -12.16
N ARG A 111 19.14 0.79 -11.98
CA ARG A 111 19.44 -0.46 -12.68
C ARG A 111 18.49 -0.71 -13.86
N GLY A 112 17.57 0.21 -14.13
CA GLY A 112 16.60 0.12 -15.21
C GLY A 112 15.37 -0.74 -14.89
N ARG A 113 15.24 -1.26 -13.67
CA ARG A 113 14.08 -2.07 -13.25
C ARG A 113 12.92 -1.17 -12.90
N ILE A 114 11.71 -1.55 -13.30
CA ILE A 114 10.50 -0.78 -13.02
C ILE A 114 10.19 -0.82 -11.53
N ARG A 115 10.24 0.34 -10.88
CA ARG A 115 9.86 0.56 -9.48
C ARG A 115 8.41 0.97 -9.32
N THR A 116 7.88 1.79 -10.23
CA THR A 116 6.49 2.23 -10.15
C THR A 116 5.87 2.25 -11.54
N ILE A 117 4.69 1.63 -11.65
CA ILE A 117 3.77 1.83 -12.77
C ILE A 117 2.66 2.74 -12.25
N ALA A 118 2.44 3.89 -12.87
CA ALA A 118 1.38 4.82 -12.48
C ALA A 118 0.69 5.41 -13.71
N GLY A 119 -0.63 5.61 -13.66
CA GLY A 119 -1.33 6.23 -14.78
C GLY A 119 -2.83 5.95 -14.80
N GLY A 120 -3.31 5.60 -16.01
CA GLY A 120 -4.71 5.26 -16.27
C GLY A 120 -5.21 4.01 -15.49
N PRO A 121 -6.48 3.62 -15.66
CA PRO A 121 -7.01 2.43 -14.99
C PRO A 121 -6.61 1.14 -15.71
N MET A 122 -5.83 0.28 -15.03
CA MET A 122 -5.67 -1.12 -15.39
C MET A 122 -6.92 -1.89 -14.92
N ARG A 123 -7.83 -2.21 -15.86
CA ARG A 123 -9.14 -2.83 -15.55
C ARG A 123 -9.00 -4.35 -15.31
N VAL A 124 -8.49 -4.74 -14.14
CA VAL A 124 -8.20 -6.15 -13.78
C VAL A 124 -8.98 -6.66 -12.56
N GLN A 125 -9.95 -5.89 -12.05
CA GLN A 125 -10.80 -6.26 -10.91
C GLN A 125 -10.03 -6.68 -9.65
N ALA A 126 -9.11 -5.83 -9.18
CA ALA A 126 -8.43 -5.94 -7.89
C ALA A 126 -9.37 -5.55 -6.72
N SER A 127 -10.49 -6.24 -6.58
CA SER A 127 -11.51 -5.94 -5.54
C SER A 127 -11.24 -6.59 -4.19
N ASP A 128 -10.40 -7.63 -4.16
CA ASP A 128 -10.10 -8.40 -2.96
C ASP A 128 -8.74 -9.12 -3.07
N THR A 129 -8.30 -9.70 -1.95
CA THR A 129 -7.01 -10.39 -1.82
C THR A 129 -6.88 -11.64 -2.70
N THR A 130 -7.98 -12.24 -3.17
CA THR A 130 -7.98 -13.46 -4.00
C THR A 130 -7.64 -13.16 -5.46
N LYS A 131 -7.85 -11.92 -5.91
CA LYS A 131 -7.56 -11.49 -7.30
C LYS A 131 -6.12 -11.05 -7.50
N ILE A 132 -5.47 -10.60 -6.43
CA ILE A 132 -4.11 -10.06 -6.46
C ILE A 132 -3.06 -11.06 -6.99
N PRO A 133 -3.07 -12.36 -6.64
CA PRO A 133 -2.09 -13.31 -7.20
C PRO A 133 -2.09 -13.38 -8.73
N GLY A 134 -3.26 -13.27 -9.37
CA GLY A 134 -3.36 -13.23 -10.83
C GLY A 134 -2.72 -11.98 -11.42
N ILE A 135 -2.92 -10.82 -10.77
CA ILE A 135 -2.32 -9.54 -11.19
C ILE A 135 -0.80 -9.59 -11.05
N VAL A 136 -0.30 -10.12 -9.93
CA VAL A 136 1.14 -10.31 -9.71
C VAL A 136 1.73 -11.19 -10.82
N SER A 137 1.10 -12.33 -11.11
CA SER A 137 1.57 -13.25 -12.15
C SER A 137 1.56 -12.61 -13.55
N LEU A 138 0.54 -11.80 -13.85
CA LEU A 138 0.43 -11.06 -15.11
C LEU A 138 1.57 -10.04 -15.29
N LEU A 139 1.91 -9.31 -14.22
CA LEU A 139 2.91 -8.24 -14.25
C LEU A 139 4.33 -8.71 -13.96
N ALA A 140 4.53 -9.93 -13.48
CA ALA A 140 5.82 -10.40 -12.97
C ALA A 140 6.98 -10.23 -13.97
N PRO A 141 6.85 -10.60 -15.27
CA PRO A 141 7.96 -10.42 -16.20
C PRO A 141 8.27 -8.95 -16.47
N LEU A 142 7.25 -8.09 -16.58
CA LEU A 142 7.42 -6.65 -16.74
C LEU A 142 8.16 -6.02 -15.55
N LEU A 143 7.87 -6.49 -14.33
CA LEU A 143 8.46 -5.98 -13.09
C LEU A 143 9.81 -6.62 -12.74
N ASP A 144 10.31 -7.56 -13.56
CA ASP A 144 11.47 -8.40 -13.24
C ASP A 144 11.34 -9.04 -11.85
N LEU A 145 10.19 -9.68 -11.62
CA LEU A 145 9.78 -10.22 -10.33
C LEU A 145 9.57 -11.74 -10.43
N VAL A 146 9.93 -12.45 -9.36
CA VAL A 146 9.58 -13.87 -9.18
C VAL A 146 8.30 -13.94 -8.31
N PRO A 147 7.13 -14.34 -8.86
CA PRO A 147 5.84 -14.29 -8.15
C PRO A 147 5.85 -15.01 -6.80
N GLU A 148 6.49 -16.18 -6.74
CA GLU A 148 6.55 -17.03 -5.56
C GLU A 148 7.19 -16.31 -4.37
N GLN A 149 8.12 -15.38 -4.64
CA GLN A 149 8.80 -14.63 -3.60
C GLN A 149 7.85 -13.67 -2.87
N VAL A 150 6.87 -13.09 -3.56
CA VAL A 150 5.92 -12.13 -2.93
C VAL A 150 4.58 -12.76 -2.55
N LEU A 151 4.21 -13.89 -3.16
CA LEU A 151 2.95 -14.57 -2.86
C LEU A 151 3.03 -15.55 -1.69
N SER A 152 4.24 -15.95 -1.29
CA SER A 152 4.48 -16.98 -0.27
C SER A 152 3.82 -16.72 1.10
N ARG A 153 3.65 -15.45 1.49
CA ARG A 153 3.02 -15.03 2.76
C ARG A 153 1.57 -14.58 2.63
N GLY A 154 1.01 -14.69 1.43
CA GLY A 154 -0.32 -14.20 1.12
C GLY A 154 -0.37 -12.68 0.98
N VAL A 155 -1.57 -12.19 0.65
CA VAL A 155 -1.82 -10.79 0.32
C VAL A 155 -2.50 -10.11 1.50
N ARG A 156 -1.96 -8.98 1.95
CA ARG A 156 -2.58 -8.17 3.01
C ARG A 156 -3.23 -6.94 2.39
N ALA A 157 -4.50 -6.68 2.70
CA ALA A 157 -5.07 -5.37 2.48
C ALA A 157 -4.54 -4.43 3.56
N ASN A 158 -3.85 -3.35 3.16
CA ASN A 158 -3.33 -2.34 4.06
C ASN A 158 -3.83 -0.96 3.62
N GLY A 159 -4.52 -0.24 4.49
CA GLY A 159 -5.09 1.07 4.14
C GLY A 159 -6.29 0.99 3.19
N ILE A 160 -7.45 1.39 3.73
CA ILE A 160 -8.67 1.59 2.98
C ILE A 160 -9.05 3.07 3.13
N THR A 161 -9.21 3.76 2.01
CA THR A 161 -9.79 5.10 1.96
C THR A 161 -11.19 5.00 1.37
N GLU A 162 -11.91 6.13 1.21
CA GLU A 162 -13.20 6.12 0.51
C GLU A 162 -13.08 5.78 -0.98
N ALA A 163 -11.89 6.00 -1.57
CA ALA A 163 -11.68 5.85 -3.01
C ALA A 163 -10.77 4.67 -3.38
N SER A 164 -9.87 4.26 -2.49
CA SER A 164 -8.80 3.30 -2.80
C SER A 164 -8.54 2.29 -1.69
N GLN A 165 -8.05 1.13 -2.09
CA GLN A 165 -7.52 0.08 -1.24
C GLN A 165 -6.11 -0.27 -1.69
N THR A 166 -5.18 -0.41 -0.74
CA THR A 166 -3.82 -0.88 -1.05
C THR A 166 -3.67 -2.34 -0.62
N PHE A 167 -3.02 -3.11 -1.46
CA PHE A 167 -2.61 -4.48 -1.17
C PHE A 167 -1.09 -4.52 -1.06
N GLU A 168 -0.58 -5.09 0.02
CA GLU A 168 0.85 -5.25 0.25
C GLU A 168 1.23 -6.73 0.29
N LEU A 169 2.37 -7.03 -0.33
CA LEU A 169 2.96 -8.35 -0.39
C LEU A 169 4.42 -8.25 0.04
N ASP A 170 4.79 -8.95 1.12
CA ASP A 170 6.18 -9.01 1.58
C ASP A 170 6.98 -9.96 0.69
N GLN A 171 8.18 -9.55 0.29
CA GLN A 171 9.11 -10.42 -0.43
C GLN A 171 9.79 -11.39 0.54
N VAL A 172 9.87 -12.66 0.14
CA VAL A 172 10.51 -13.76 0.86
C VAL A 172 11.39 -14.53 -0.11
N VAL A 173 12.63 -14.81 0.31
CA VAL A 173 13.58 -15.63 -0.45
C VAL A 173 14.16 -16.68 0.49
N ASP A 174 14.15 -17.94 0.06
CA ASP A 174 14.58 -19.11 0.86
C ASP A 174 13.91 -19.21 2.25
N GLY A 175 12.67 -18.70 2.39
CA GLY A 175 11.94 -18.67 3.65
C GLY A 175 12.27 -17.49 4.56
N TYR A 176 13.24 -16.63 4.20
CA TYR A 176 13.55 -15.41 4.91
C TYR A 176 12.86 -14.21 4.26
N GLU A 177 12.23 -13.37 5.08
CA GLU A 177 11.69 -12.10 4.62
C GLU A 177 12.81 -11.15 4.21
N VAL A 178 12.62 -10.42 3.12
CA VAL A 178 13.58 -9.43 2.63
C VAL A 178 13.25 -8.06 3.23
N PHE A 179 14.18 -7.49 3.98
CA PHE A 179 13.97 -6.22 4.67
C PHE A 179 13.71 -5.09 3.67
N GLY A 180 12.56 -4.44 3.81
CA GLY A 180 12.11 -3.37 2.90
C GLY A 180 11.65 -3.87 1.52
N GLY A 181 11.68 -5.19 1.27
CA GLY A 181 11.22 -5.80 0.02
C GLY A 181 9.71 -5.97 0.03
N ILE A 182 9.00 -5.08 -0.66
CA ILE A 182 7.53 -5.05 -0.69
C ILE A 182 7.04 -4.81 -2.12
N LEU A 183 5.97 -5.49 -2.53
CA LEU A 183 5.16 -5.11 -3.69
C LEU A 183 3.85 -4.49 -3.18
N ARG A 184 3.47 -3.31 -3.71
CA ARG A 184 2.19 -2.66 -3.41
C ARG A 184 1.35 -2.50 -4.65
N ILE A 185 0.05 -2.76 -4.52
CA ILE A 185 -0.93 -2.59 -5.59
C ILE A 185 -2.05 -1.70 -5.05
N HIS A 186 -2.30 -0.57 -5.71
CA HIS A 186 -3.35 0.37 -5.35
C HIS A 186 -4.52 0.21 -6.31
N ALA A 187 -5.67 -0.16 -5.74
CA ALA A 187 -6.90 -0.40 -6.49
C ALA A 187 -8.00 0.58 -6.06
N ARG A 188 -8.89 0.95 -7.00
CA ARG A 188 -10.09 1.72 -6.70
C ARG A 188 -11.20 0.81 -6.18
N ILE A 189 -11.83 1.19 -5.08
CA ILE A 189 -12.86 0.36 -4.42
C ILE A 189 -14.07 0.10 -5.31
N GLY A 190 -14.48 1.11 -6.11
CA GLY A 190 -15.71 1.03 -6.90
C GLY A 190 -15.71 -0.03 -8.01
N ASP A 191 -14.56 -0.30 -8.65
CA ASP A 191 -14.48 -1.25 -9.77
C ASP A 191 -13.21 -2.11 -9.81
N GLY A 192 -12.37 -2.04 -8.79
CA GLY A 192 -11.12 -2.80 -8.69
C GLY A 192 -10.10 -2.44 -9.76
N ALA A 193 -10.23 -1.31 -10.46
CA ALA A 193 -9.18 -0.88 -11.38
C ALA A 193 -7.90 -0.55 -10.59
N VAL A 194 -6.74 -0.94 -11.13
CA VAL A 194 -5.43 -0.65 -10.54
C VAL A 194 -4.83 0.56 -11.23
N TYR A 195 -4.25 1.48 -10.45
CA TYR A 195 -3.69 2.73 -10.96
C TYR A 195 -2.22 2.90 -10.66
N ILE A 196 -1.78 2.27 -9.56
CA ILE A 196 -0.41 2.36 -9.08
C ILE A 196 0.04 0.95 -8.67
N VAL A 197 1.20 0.55 -9.15
CA VAL A 197 1.93 -0.64 -8.70
C VAL A 197 3.33 -0.21 -8.30
N ASP A 198 3.65 -0.33 -7.02
CA ASP A 198 4.98 -0.02 -6.48
C ASP A 198 5.74 -1.31 -6.22
N ASN A 199 6.77 -1.57 -7.01
CA ASN A 199 7.74 -2.62 -6.85
C ASN A 199 8.94 -2.13 -6.03
N LEU A 200 8.88 -2.33 -4.72
CA LEU A 200 9.96 -2.03 -3.78
C LEU A 200 10.75 -3.29 -3.40
N THR A 201 10.55 -4.40 -4.13
CA THR A 201 11.31 -5.64 -3.93
C THR A 201 12.79 -5.41 -4.16
N GLN A 202 13.62 -6.15 -3.43
CA GLN A 202 15.07 -6.01 -3.48
C GLN A 202 15.70 -7.15 -4.28
N PRO A 203 16.75 -6.86 -5.05
CA PRO A 203 17.58 -7.90 -5.65
C PRO A 203 18.36 -8.61 -4.54
N VAL A 204 18.15 -9.91 -4.41
CA VAL A 204 18.83 -10.76 -3.43
C VAL A 204 19.99 -11.46 -4.14
N GLY A 205 21.22 -11.15 -3.74
CA GLY A 205 22.42 -11.86 -4.20
C GLY A 205 22.71 -13.09 -3.36
N ASP A 206 23.84 -13.74 -3.65
CA ASP A 206 24.32 -14.85 -2.83
C ASP A 206 24.61 -14.39 -1.40
N TYR A 207 24.33 -15.28 -0.43
CA TYR A 207 24.54 -14.99 0.97
C TYR A 207 24.83 -16.25 1.79
N ASN A 208 25.45 -16.06 2.95
CA ASN A 208 25.64 -17.14 3.91
C ASN A 208 24.35 -17.38 4.69
N ARG A 209 23.79 -18.59 4.57
CA ARG A 209 22.59 -19.03 5.30
C ARG A 209 22.86 -19.40 6.75
N GLN A 210 24.12 -19.56 7.14
CA GLN A 210 24.48 -19.95 8.50
C GLN A 210 24.37 -18.76 9.46
N VAL A 211 23.52 -18.93 10.46
CA VAL A 211 23.41 -18.03 11.62
C VAL A 211 24.46 -18.46 12.65
N SER A 212 25.45 -17.60 12.89
CA SER A 212 26.52 -17.85 13.88
C SER A 212 26.41 -16.92 15.09
N VAL A 213 25.72 -15.79 14.94
CA VAL A 213 25.44 -14.81 15.99
C VAL A 213 23.95 -14.86 16.28
N THR A 214 23.58 -15.20 17.51
CA THR A 214 22.18 -15.29 17.92
C THR A 214 21.57 -13.89 18.12
N ALA A 215 20.25 -13.82 18.25
CA ALA A 215 19.59 -12.58 18.65
C ALA A 215 20.08 -12.06 20.01
N ALA A 216 20.35 -12.95 20.97
CA ALA A 216 20.86 -12.56 22.30
C ALA A 216 22.29 -12.01 22.21
N ASP A 217 23.16 -12.62 21.40
CA ASP A 217 24.51 -12.11 21.15
C ASP A 217 24.47 -10.73 20.48
N SER A 218 23.58 -10.57 19.49
CA SER A 218 23.35 -9.30 18.81
C SER A 218 22.86 -8.21 19.77
N GLU A 219 21.94 -8.55 20.68
CA GLU A 219 21.48 -7.64 21.72
C GLU A 219 22.63 -7.22 22.66
N ASN A 220 23.51 -8.16 23.04
CA ASN A 220 24.68 -7.86 23.86
C ASN A 220 25.66 -6.92 23.15
N ILE A 221 25.90 -7.12 21.84
CA ILE A 221 26.71 -6.21 21.01
C ILE A 221 26.10 -4.80 21.03
N LEU A 222 24.78 -4.69 20.87
CA LEU A 222 24.09 -3.40 20.93
C LEU A 222 24.16 -2.76 22.32
N ARG A 223 24.04 -3.54 23.41
CA ARG A 223 24.19 -3.04 24.78
C ARG A 223 25.58 -2.47 25.05
N GLN A 224 26.62 -3.08 24.48
CA GLN A 224 27.99 -2.59 24.59
C GLN A 224 28.22 -1.32 23.75
N LYS A 225 27.63 -1.25 22.55
CA LYS A 225 27.77 -0.08 21.68
C LYS A 225 26.96 1.13 22.16
N TYR A 226 25.77 0.90 22.69
CA TYR A 226 24.85 1.93 23.17
C TYR A 226 24.58 1.75 24.68
N PRO A 227 25.58 1.98 25.55
CA PRO A 227 25.42 1.84 27.00
C PRO A 227 24.37 2.79 27.59
N GLU A 228 24.07 3.88 26.89
CA GLU A 228 23.05 4.88 27.24
C GLU A 228 21.63 4.53 26.73
N ALA A 229 21.48 3.44 25.96
CA ALA A 229 20.18 2.99 25.50
C ALA A 229 19.30 2.59 26.69
N SER A 230 18.08 3.13 26.72
CA SER A 230 17.10 2.79 27.75
C SER A 230 16.41 1.46 27.49
N GLN A 231 16.29 1.09 26.22
CA GLN A 231 15.73 -0.18 25.80
C GLN A 231 16.37 -0.64 24.50
N ILE A 232 16.65 -1.94 24.40
CA ILE A 232 16.95 -2.62 23.15
C ILE A 232 15.94 -3.75 23.05
N LYS A 233 15.17 -3.79 21.96
CA LYS A 233 14.12 -4.78 21.74
C LYS A 233 14.24 -5.36 20.34
N MET A 234 14.37 -6.68 20.24
CA MET A 234 14.28 -7.36 18.95
C MET A 234 12.86 -7.18 18.38
N ILE A 235 12.79 -6.76 17.12
CA ILE A 235 11.53 -6.57 16.40
C ILE A 235 11.25 -7.78 15.50
N ARG A 236 12.27 -8.26 14.79
CA ARG A 236 12.15 -9.33 13.80
C ARG A 236 13.53 -9.91 13.48
N GLY A 237 13.56 -11.16 13.05
CA GLY A 237 14.76 -11.78 12.47
C GLY A 237 14.74 -13.31 12.56
N PRO A 238 15.67 -13.98 11.84
CA PRO A 238 16.58 -13.37 10.88
C PRO A 238 15.83 -12.97 9.59
N VAL A 239 16.22 -11.83 8.99
CA VAL A 239 15.73 -11.32 7.71
C VAL A 239 16.88 -11.21 6.71
N LEU A 240 16.58 -11.16 5.41
CA LEU A 240 17.55 -10.82 4.39
C LEU A 240 17.74 -9.30 4.29
N TRP A 241 18.96 -8.84 4.50
CA TRP A 241 19.38 -7.47 4.23
C TRP A 241 20.14 -7.41 2.90
N THR A 242 19.76 -6.48 2.03
CA THR A 242 20.34 -6.31 0.68
C THR A 242 21.09 -4.97 0.58
N GLY A 243 22.09 -4.77 1.45
CA GLY A 243 22.98 -3.61 1.39
C GLY A 243 24.09 -3.79 0.35
N SER A 244 25.33 -3.47 0.72
CA SER A 244 26.52 -3.72 -0.12
C SER A 244 26.74 -5.22 -0.38
N GLN A 245 26.35 -6.06 0.56
CA GLN A 245 26.34 -7.52 0.45
C GLN A 245 25.04 -8.06 1.04
N THR A 246 24.49 -9.09 0.41
CA THR A 246 23.32 -9.79 0.92
C THR A 246 23.72 -10.66 2.11
N GLN A 247 23.01 -10.53 3.23
CA GLN A 247 23.25 -11.36 4.42
C GLN A 247 22.02 -11.41 5.33
N LEU A 248 21.99 -12.41 6.21
CA LEU A 248 20.98 -12.49 7.26
C LEU A 248 21.24 -11.46 8.36
N ALA A 249 20.19 -10.86 8.88
CA ALA A 249 20.26 -9.83 9.91
C ALA A 249 19.14 -9.94 10.94
N TRP A 250 19.44 -9.52 12.17
CA TRP A 250 18.48 -9.30 13.25
C TRP A 250 18.12 -7.82 13.30
N ILE A 251 16.83 -7.51 13.47
CA ILE A 251 16.33 -6.15 13.55
C ILE A 251 15.98 -5.83 15.00
N PHE A 252 16.57 -4.76 15.52
CA PHE A 252 16.29 -4.23 16.85
C PHE A 252 15.78 -2.80 16.77
N ASN A 253 14.90 -2.44 17.70
CA ASN A 253 14.68 -1.05 18.06
C ASN A 253 15.54 -0.73 19.29
N VAL A 254 16.33 0.33 19.18
CA VAL A 254 17.16 0.88 20.24
C VAL A 254 16.59 2.24 20.64
N SER A 255 16.16 2.38 21.88
CA SER A 255 15.50 3.58 22.41
C SER A 255 16.41 4.32 23.39
N PHE A 256 16.34 5.65 23.41
CA PHE A 256 17.17 6.52 24.25
C PHE A 256 16.31 7.46 25.12
N ASN A 257 16.75 7.73 26.37
CA ASN A 257 15.99 8.53 27.35
C ASN A 257 16.13 10.07 27.21
N LEU A 258 16.98 10.58 26.31
CA LEU A 258 17.28 12.02 26.17
C LEU A 258 17.29 12.48 24.69
N PRO A 259 16.67 13.63 24.32
CA PRO A 259 15.55 14.31 24.93
C PRO A 259 14.34 14.33 23.96
N ARG A 260 13.73 13.18 23.70
CA ARG A 260 12.30 12.94 24.03
C ARG A 260 11.75 11.66 23.41
N PHE A 261 12.13 11.24 22.19
CA PHE A 261 11.87 9.89 21.65
C PHE A 261 12.77 9.63 20.43
N HIS A 262 14.04 9.29 20.62
CA HIS A 262 14.83 8.75 19.53
C HIS A 262 14.84 7.24 19.66
N THR A 263 14.10 6.59 18.77
CA THR A 263 14.21 5.16 18.51
C THR A 263 15.00 5.02 17.21
N ALA A 264 16.01 4.16 17.21
CA ALA A 264 16.72 3.76 16.00
C ALA A 264 16.40 2.30 15.71
N GLN A 265 16.08 1.98 14.46
CA GLN A 265 16.04 0.61 13.99
C GLN A 265 17.45 0.23 13.55
N VAL A 266 18.04 -0.74 14.24
CA VAL A 266 19.40 -1.21 14.01
C VAL A 266 19.37 -2.63 13.49
N LEU A 267 20.09 -2.86 12.39
CA LEU A 267 20.24 -4.17 11.77
C LEU A 267 21.61 -4.73 12.12
N VAL A 268 21.65 -5.93 12.72
CA VAL A 268 22.88 -6.61 13.13
C VAL A 268 23.04 -7.90 12.32
N GLY A 269 24.20 -8.09 11.69
CA GLY A 269 24.50 -9.26 10.87
C GLY A 269 24.48 -10.56 11.69
N ALA A 270 23.71 -11.54 11.23
CA ALA A 270 23.52 -12.81 11.93
C ALA A 270 24.71 -13.78 11.76
N SER A 271 25.67 -13.47 10.88
CA SER A 271 26.89 -14.26 10.66
C SER A 271 28.08 -13.75 11.46
N ASN A 272 28.21 -12.43 11.62
CA ASN A 272 29.41 -11.75 12.15
C ASN A 272 29.13 -10.78 13.29
N GLY A 273 27.88 -10.38 13.53
CA GLY A 273 27.52 -9.41 14.57
C GLY A 273 27.78 -7.95 14.17
N ASP A 274 28.15 -7.68 12.92
CA ASP A 274 28.41 -6.33 12.43
C ASP A 274 27.12 -5.52 12.34
N ILE A 275 27.19 -4.23 12.62
CA ILE A 275 26.04 -3.34 12.44
C ILE A 275 25.97 -2.91 10.98
N LEU A 276 24.90 -3.35 10.32
CA LEU A 276 24.73 -3.23 8.88
C LEU A 276 24.04 -1.92 8.49
N SER A 277 23.13 -1.46 9.34
CA SER A 277 22.36 -0.24 9.11
C SER A 277 21.79 0.28 10.42
N GLU A 278 21.69 1.61 10.51
CA GLU A 278 21.07 2.34 11.60
C GLU A 278 20.12 3.36 10.98
N LEU A 279 18.82 3.14 11.15
CA LEU A 279 17.78 4.00 10.58
C LEU A 279 17.03 4.68 11.73
N PRO A 280 16.72 5.99 11.64
CA PRO A 280 15.77 6.59 12.55
C PRO A 280 14.45 5.84 12.45
N ALA A 281 13.96 5.28 13.55
CA ALA A 281 12.63 4.70 13.58
C ALA A 281 11.62 5.82 13.77
N THR A 282 10.67 5.94 12.85
CA THR A 282 9.50 6.78 13.06
C THR A 282 8.66 6.14 14.17
N THR A 283 8.51 6.83 15.30
CA THR A 283 7.49 6.48 16.31
C THR A 283 6.12 6.58 15.65
N GLU A 284 5.45 5.44 15.48
CA GLU A 284 4.02 5.37 15.14
C GLU A 284 3.14 5.95 16.25
#